data_AF-A0A4R1RFL5-F1
#
_entry.id   AF-A0A4R1RFL5-F1
#
_cell.length_a   1.000
_cell.length_b   1.000
_cell.length_c   1.000
_cell.angle_alpha   90.00
_cell.angle_beta   90.00
_cell.angle_gamma   90.00
#
_symmetry.space_group_name_H-M   'P 1'
#
loop_
_entity.id
_entity.type
_entity.pdbx_description
1 polymer ?
#
loop_
_entity_poly.entity_id
_entity_poly.type
_entity_poly.pdbx_seq_one_letter_code
_entity_poly.pdbx_strand_id
1 'polypeptide(L)'
;MSNRKILLEQLLDRVHQNAQSSRRLQGWERTIRWDVDGESFYWRSEAARLCFVSPVEDPDLQLACSITVLSKILEGELPFFIGLWATGEISFYGNFADAFRLGYLFLNDRRGRRVLFLAHCFLNTNPRFPGGSAYRGSTEPLIRFLVDNGVGIVQMPCPEFRCLGLEKEFYGLLPEDELRVGFRKLAEQVAEEIEAYSNHDYEVVGILGMNPSPSCGVEVTKGKGTMLGHDRDVSEKEGSGVFIEELRQCLKERNLTQIPLFGFRRLLPGESGVDKRLAGLKKQFGL
;
A
#
# COMPACT_ATOMS: atom_id res chain seq x y z
N MET A 1 33.89 30.48 4.61
CA MET A 1 33.44 29.08 4.46
C MET A 1 33.19 28.85 2.98
N SER A 2 33.68 27.75 2.39
CA SER A 2 33.42 27.46 0.98
C SER A 2 31.92 27.14 0.78
N ASN A 3 31.35 27.53 -0.37
CA ASN A 3 29.93 27.30 -0.68
C ASN A 3 29.54 25.80 -0.56
N ARG A 4 30.47 24.90 -0.90
CA ARG A 4 30.31 23.45 -0.79
C ARG A 4 30.11 22.98 0.65
N LYS A 5 30.90 23.52 1.58
CA LYS A 5 30.76 23.19 3.00
C LYS A 5 29.39 23.61 3.53
N ILE A 6 28.91 24.79 3.14
CA ILE A 6 27.59 25.31 3.54
C ILE A 6 26.47 24.36 3.08
N LEU A 7 26.51 23.87 1.84
CA LEU A 7 25.51 22.91 1.36
C LEU A 7 25.57 21.58 2.12
N LEU A 8 26.77 21.07 2.41
CA LEU A 8 26.91 19.86 3.23
C LEU A 8 26.43 20.08 4.68
N GLU A 9 26.63 21.26 5.27
CA GLU A 9 26.06 21.62 6.58
C GLU A 9 24.53 21.62 6.54
N GLN A 10 23.92 22.21 5.51
CA GLN A 10 22.45 22.16 5.33
C GLN A 10 21.94 20.73 5.12
N LEU A 11 22.68 19.89 4.41
CA LEU A 11 22.33 18.48 4.22
C LEU A 11 22.39 17.71 5.54
N LEU A 12 23.41 18.00 6.36
CA LEU A 12 23.56 17.44 7.69
C LEU A 12 22.42 17.89 8.62
N ASP A 13 22.00 19.15 8.55
CA ASP A 13 20.87 19.66 9.32
C ASP A 13 19.57 18.92 8.99
N ARG A 14 19.35 18.58 7.72
CA ARG A 14 18.20 17.74 7.32
C ARG A 14 18.22 16.37 7.95
N VAL A 15 19.38 15.73 8.05
CA VAL A 15 19.52 14.46 8.78
C VAL A 15 19.11 14.66 10.23
N HIS A 16 19.59 15.72 10.88
CA HIS A 16 19.29 15.98 12.28
C HIS A 16 17.82 16.33 12.55
N GLN A 17 17.12 16.94 11.59
CA GLN A 17 15.69 17.25 11.69
C GLN A 17 14.80 16.02 11.48
N ASN A 18 15.31 14.96 10.85
CA ASN A 18 14.55 13.74 10.64
C ASN A 18 14.46 12.92 11.93
N ALA A 19 13.24 12.75 12.45
CA ALA A 19 12.95 12.05 13.70
C ALA A 19 13.44 10.59 13.74
N GLN A 20 13.67 9.96 12.58
CA GLN A 20 14.16 8.58 12.51
C GLN A 20 15.69 8.48 12.46
N SER A 21 16.41 9.59 12.25
CA SER A 21 17.86 9.56 12.03
C SER A 21 18.64 9.01 13.21
N SER A 22 18.32 9.43 14.44
CA SER A 22 18.99 8.90 15.63
C SER A 22 18.88 7.37 15.72
N ARG A 23 17.66 6.83 15.52
CA ARG A 23 17.44 5.38 15.48
C ARG A 23 18.19 4.69 14.32
N ARG A 24 18.24 5.33 13.15
CA ARG A 24 18.94 4.80 11.95
C ARG A 24 20.46 4.83 12.09
N LEU A 25 21.01 5.76 12.87
CA LEU A 25 22.45 5.90 13.14
C LEU A 25 22.92 5.03 14.32
N GLN A 26 22.01 4.48 15.13
CA GLN A 26 22.36 3.67 16.29
C GLN A 26 23.16 2.43 15.88
N GLY A 27 24.35 2.26 16.47
CA GLY A 27 25.25 1.14 16.18
C GLY A 27 25.89 1.19 14.78
N TRP A 28 25.80 2.34 14.09
CA TRP A 28 26.41 2.54 12.79
C TRP A 28 27.45 3.65 12.86
N GLU A 29 28.66 3.30 13.29
CA GLU A 29 29.78 4.23 13.40
C GLU A 29 30.65 4.14 12.15
N ARG A 30 30.68 5.23 11.38
CA ARG A 30 31.37 5.29 10.09
C ARG A 30 31.94 6.67 9.84
N THR A 31 33.06 6.69 9.15
CA THR A 31 33.66 7.89 8.56
C THR A 31 33.29 7.98 7.10
N ILE A 32 32.81 9.15 6.69
CA ILE A 32 32.30 9.39 5.35
C ILE A 32 33.07 10.55 4.76
N ARG A 33 33.81 10.31 3.69
CA ARG A 33 34.43 11.36 2.88
C ARG A 33 33.45 11.83 1.80
N TRP A 34 33.39 13.13 1.62
CA TRP A 34 32.64 13.81 0.57
C TRP A 34 33.60 14.57 -0.33
N ASP A 35 33.66 14.22 -1.60
CA ASP A 35 34.37 14.98 -2.63
C ASP A 35 33.35 15.76 -3.47
N VAL A 36 33.33 17.09 -3.29
CA VAL A 36 32.40 17.98 -3.97
C VAL A 36 33.18 18.90 -4.90
N ASP A 37 33.05 18.71 -6.22
CA ASP A 37 33.80 19.46 -7.24
C ASP A 37 35.30 19.64 -6.89
N GLY A 38 35.95 18.54 -6.44
CA GLY A 38 37.38 18.50 -6.13
C GLY A 38 37.78 18.99 -4.73
N GLU A 39 36.84 19.39 -3.87
CA GLU A 39 37.10 19.74 -2.47
C GLU A 39 36.57 18.64 -1.54
N SER A 40 37.41 18.15 -0.61
CA SER A 40 37.07 17.03 0.28
C SER A 40 36.61 17.50 1.66
N PHE A 41 35.56 16.87 2.17
CA PHE A 41 35.00 17.07 3.51
C PHE A 41 34.77 15.72 4.18
N TYR A 42 34.74 15.69 5.51
CA TYR A 42 34.66 14.45 6.27
C TYR A 42 33.57 14.55 7.31
N TRP A 43 32.69 13.55 7.32
CA TRP A 43 31.72 13.30 8.37
C TRP A 43 32.10 12.08 9.19
N ARG A 44 31.63 12.03 10.42
CA ARG A 44 31.64 10.83 11.26
C ARG A 44 30.26 10.61 11.86
N SER A 45 29.78 9.39 11.77
CA SER A 45 28.65 8.91 12.57
C SER A 45 29.19 8.39 13.89
N GLU A 46 28.77 8.98 15.00
CA GLU A 46 29.16 8.60 16.35
C GLU A 46 28.02 8.97 17.30
N ALA A 47 27.77 8.12 18.31
CA ALA A 47 26.72 8.35 19.31
C ALA A 47 25.34 8.71 18.69
N ALA A 48 24.96 8.01 17.62
CA ALA A 48 23.70 8.21 16.89
C ALA A 48 23.51 9.61 16.27
N ARG A 49 24.61 10.29 15.92
CA ARG A 49 24.61 11.58 15.21
C ARG A 49 25.69 11.61 14.14
N LEU A 50 25.51 12.47 13.14
CA LEU A 50 26.56 12.77 12.16
C LEU A 50 27.17 14.14 12.48
N CYS A 51 28.50 14.26 12.37
CA CYS A 51 29.19 15.53 12.56
C CYS A 51 30.35 15.68 11.58
N PHE A 52 30.75 16.93 11.31
CA PHE A 52 32.00 17.18 10.60
C PHE A 52 33.20 16.83 11.47
N VAL A 53 34.21 16.22 10.86
CA VAL A 53 35.49 15.89 11.50
C VAL A 53 36.65 16.35 10.63
N SER A 54 37.85 16.37 11.22
CA SER A 54 39.09 16.56 10.46
C SER A 54 39.31 15.42 9.45
N PRO A 55 40.12 15.63 8.40
CA PRO A 55 40.43 14.59 7.41
C PRO A 55 40.89 13.28 8.03
N VAL A 56 40.41 12.17 7.46
CA VAL A 56 40.73 10.79 7.85
C VAL A 56 41.39 10.10 6.66
N GLU A 57 42.50 9.40 6.88
CA GLU A 57 43.27 8.78 5.80
C GLU A 57 42.50 7.65 5.09
N ASP A 58 41.81 6.80 5.85
CA ASP A 58 41.07 5.65 5.33
C ASP A 58 39.57 5.73 5.73
N PRO A 59 38.76 6.50 4.98
CA PRO A 59 37.34 6.64 5.28
C PRO A 59 36.56 5.39 4.88
N ASP A 60 35.60 4.96 5.72
CA ASP A 60 34.77 3.76 5.46
C ASP A 60 33.91 3.89 4.20
N LEU A 61 33.45 5.11 3.89
CA LEU A 61 32.62 5.43 2.73
C LEU A 61 33.12 6.73 2.08
N GLN A 62 33.18 6.75 0.76
CA GLN A 62 33.50 7.94 -0.03
C GLN A 62 32.34 8.25 -0.95
N LEU A 63 31.98 9.53 -1.06
CA LEU A 63 30.91 10.04 -1.90
C LEU A 63 31.45 11.15 -2.76
N ALA A 64 31.12 11.14 -4.05
CA ALA A 64 31.51 12.23 -4.95
C ALA A 64 30.32 12.72 -5.78
N CYS A 65 30.15 14.05 -5.82
CA CYS A 65 29.10 14.73 -6.56
C CYS A 65 29.50 16.17 -6.89
N SER A 66 28.67 16.89 -7.65
CA SER A 66 28.87 18.32 -7.89
C SER A 66 28.07 19.18 -6.91
N ILE A 67 28.46 20.45 -6.79
CA ILE A 67 27.71 21.43 -6.01
C ILE A 67 26.26 21.56 -6.51
N THR A 68 26.05 21.45 -7.82
CA THR A 68 24.72 21.47 -8.44
C THR A 68 23.85 20.31 -7.98
N VAL A 69 24.42 19.11 -7.83
CA VAL A 69 23.68 17.94 -7.32
C VAL A 69 23.25 18.17 -5.87
N LEU A 70 24.14 18.71 -5.03
CA LEU A 70 23.77 19.05 -3.65
C LEU A 70 22.66 20.11 -3.59
N SER A 71 22.72 21.15 -4.43
CA SER A 71 21.67 22.16 -4.55
C SER A 71 20.33 21.54 -4.94
N LYS A 72 20.27 20.71 -5.98
CA LYS A 72 19.03 20.00 -6.38
C LYS A 72 18.44 19.18 -5.24
N ILE A 73 19.30 18.49 -4.47
CA ILE A 73 18.84 17.70 -3.31
C ILE A 73 18.26 18.62 -2.24
N LEU A 74 18.94 19.73 -1.96
CA LEU A 74 18.51 20.75 -1.00
C LEU A 74 17.28 21.55 -1.47
N GLU A 75 17.01 21.63 -2.76
CA GLU A 75 15.80 22.25 -3.30
C GLU A 75 14.63 21.26 -3.41
N GLY A 76 14.91 19.96 -3.22
CA GLY A 76 13.93 18.88 -3.27
C GLY A 76 13.64 18.38 -4.70
N GLU A 77 14.40 18.84 -5.67
CA GLU A 77 14.31 18.45 -7.09
C GLU A 77 14.85 17.02 -7.31
N LEU A 78 15.82 16.60 -6.49
CA LEU A 78 16.41 15.26 -6.52
C LEU A 78 16.38 14.63 -5.12
N PRO A 79 15.60 13.57 -4.87
CA PRO A 79 15.72 12.83 -3.61
C PRO A 79 17.13 12.25 -3.47
N PHE A 80 17.77 12.44 -2.31
CA PHE A 80 19.13 11.95 -2.06
C PHE A 80 19.30 10.47 -2.44
N PHE A 81 18.34 9.62 -2.03
CA PHE A 81 18.36 8.19 -2.33
C PHE A 81 18.33 7.89 -3.84
N ILE A 82 17.62 8.71 -4.62
CA ILE A 82 17.57 8.58 -6.09
C ILE A 82 18.88 9.03 -6.71
N GLY A 83 19.46 10.14 -6.22
CA GLY A 83 20.78 10.62 -6.64
C GLY A 83 21.90 9.60 -6.40
N LEU A 84 21.84 8.91 -5.26
CA LEU A 84 22.81 7.88 -4.87
C LEU A 84 22.64 6.55 -5.62
N TRP A 85 21.41 6.15 -5.95
CA TRP A 85 21.14 4.78 -6.43
C TRP A 85 20.60 4.64 -7.85
N ALA A 86 19.85 5.63 -8.34
CA ALA A 86 19.12 5.51 -9.59
C ALA A 86 19.75 6.33 -10.73
N THR A 87 20.26 7.53 -10.44
CA THR A 87 20.84 8.41 -11.47
C THR A 87 22.37 8.37 -11.52
N GLY A 88 23.02 7.99 -10.41
CA GLY A 88 24.48 8.04 -10.28
C GLY A 88 25.02 9.47 -10.16
N GLU A 89 24.16 10.47 -9.93
CA GLU A 89 24.56 11.86 -9.68
C GLU A 89 25.38 12.01 -8.39
N ILE A 90 25.23 11.07 -7.45
CA ILE A 90 26.17 10.85 -6.35
C ILE A 90 26.82 9.49 -6.58
N SER A 91 28.11 9.49 -6.87
CA SER A 91 28.91 8.26 -6.89
C SER A 91 29.38 7.91 -5.49
N PHE A 92 29.57 6.62 -5.21
CA PHE A 92 30.13 6.17 -3.94
C PHE A 92 31.17 5.07 -4.12
N TYR A 93 32.12 5.02 -3.18
CA TYR A 93 33.13 3.97 -3.06
C TYR A 93 33.17 3.48 -1.61
N GLY A 94 33.27 2.16 -1.41
CA GLY A 94 33.19 1.52 -0.09
C GLY A 94 32.13 0.43 -0.06
N ASN A 95 31.62 0.13 1.13
CA ASN A 95 30.62 -0.93 1.31
C ASN A 95 29.21 -0.47 0.89
N PHE A 96 28.56 -1.27 0.04
CA PHE A 96 27.17 -1.06 -0.37
C PHE A 96 26.20 -0.89 0.82
N ALA A 97 26.35 -1.70 1.88
CA ALA A 97 25.48 -1.63 3.05
C ALA A 97 25.59 -0.29 3.79
N ASP A 98 26.78 0.31 3.80
CA ASP A 98 27.01 1.61 4.45
C ASP A 98 26.45 2.76 3.63
N ALA A 99 26.65 2.75 2.30
CA ALA A 99 25.98 3.69 1.40
C ALA A 99 24.45 3.59 1.53
N PHE A 100 23.91 2.36 1.64
CA PHE A 100 22.48 2.13 1.73
C PHE A 100 21.89 2.67 3.04
N ARG A 101 22.60 2.44 4.15
CA ARG A 101 22.26 3.02 5.47
C ARG A 101 22.31 4.54 5.48
N LEU A 102 23.32 5.15 4.85
CA LEU A 102 23.38 6.60 4.70
C LEU A 102 22.15 7.13 3.94
N GLY A 103 21.78 6.47 2.84
CA GLY A 103 20.59 6.81 2.07
C GLY A 103 19.31 6.87 2.91
N TYR A 104 19.15 5.94 3.86
CA TYR A 104 18.00 5.93 4.76
C TYR A 104 17.88 7.16 5.65
N LEU A 105 18.96 7.88 5.96
CA LEU A 105 18.85 9.10 6.75
C LEU A 105 18.05 10.21 6.05
N PHE A 106 17.98 10.15 4.72
CA PHE A 106 17.31 11.14 3.88
C PHE A 106 15.94 10.68 3.37
N LEU A 107 15.46 9.50 3.81
CA LEU A 107 14.09 9.05 3.50
C LEU A 107 13.08 9.68 4.46
N ASN A 108 12.02 10.21 3.87
CA ASN A 108 10.83 10.71 4.56
C ASN A 108 9.67 9.74 4.37
N ASP A 109 8.96 9.41 5.44
CA ASP A 109 7.75 8.60 5.37
C ASP A 109 6.62 9.43 4.73
N ARG A 110 6.15 9.00 3.55
CA ARG A 110 5.08 9.66 2.79
C ARG A 110 3.77 8.86 2.79
N ARG A 111 3.66 7.81 3.61
CA ARG A 111 2.44 7.00 3.67
C ARG A 111 1.27 7.86 4.15
N GLY A 112 0.18 7.88 3.38
CA GLY A 112 -1.07 8.52 3.79
C GLY A 112 -1.82 7.77 4.90
N ARG A 113 -1.44 6.51 5.18
CA ARG A 113 -2.06 5.62 6.18
C ARG A 113 -3.57 5.41 6.01
N ARG A 114 -4.07 5.54 4.79
CA ARG A 114 -5.47 5.26 4.44
C ARG A 114 -5.54 3.95 3.66
N VAL A 115 -6.42 3.04 4.07
CA VAL A 115 -6.59 1.73 3.44
C VAL A 115 -8.05 1.38 3.20
N LEU A 116 -8.33 0.73 2.08
CA LEU A 116 -9.64 0.17 1.72
C LEU A 116 -9.52 -1.34 1.56
N PHE A 117 -10.42 -2.08 2.22
CA PHE A 117 -10.54 -3.52 2.00
C PHE A 117 -11.44 -3.78 0.79
N LEU A 118 -10.92 -4.47 -0.22
CA LEU A 118 -11.53 -4.56 -1.53
C LEU A 118 -11.88 -6.01 -1.85
N ALA A 119 -13.13 -6.28 -2.27
CA ALA A 119 -13.51 -7.60 -2.75
C ALA A 119 -12.59 -8.06 -3.89
N HIS A 120 -12.08 -9.30 -3.77
CA HIS A 120 -11.02 -9.85 -4.62
C HIS A 120 -11.20 -9.56 -6.11
N CYS A 121 -12.41 -9.77 -6.62
CA CYS A 121 -12.72 -9.72 -8.04
C CYS A 121 -12.62 -8.32 -8.67
N PHE A 122 -12.49 -7.25 -7.87
CA PHE A 122 -12.18 -5.93 -8.41
C PHE A 122 -10.71 -5.79 -8.80
N LEU A 123 -9.78 -6.32 -8.01
CA LEU A 123 -8.34 -6.22 -8.27
C LEU A 123 -7.81 -7.41 -9.11
N ASN A 124 -8.45 -8.58 -9.00
CA ASN A 124 -8.13 -9.76 -9.80
C ASN A 124 -9.43 -10.45 -10.26
N THR A 125 -9.84 -10.22 -11.50
CA THR A 125 -11.08 -10.76 -12.08
C THR A 125 -10.94 -12.22 -12.55
N ASN A 126 -9.73 -12.78 -12.59
CA ASN A 126 -9.47 -14.13 -13.09
C ASN A 126 -10.19 -15.25 -12.31
N PRO A 127 -10.37 -15.17 -10.97
CA PRO A 127 -11.11 -16.19 -10.23
C PRO A 127 -12.63 -16.14 -10.39
N ARG A 128 -13.16 -15.20 -11.18
CA ARG A 128 -14.59 -15.20 -11.51
C ARG A 128 -14.91 -16.43 -12.35
N PHE A 129 -16.19 -16.81 -12.35
CA PHE A 129 -16.70 -17.87 -13.22
C PHE A 129 -16.28 -17.66 -14.69
N PRO A 130 -16.02 -18.75 -15.46
CA PRO A 130 -15.61 -18.66 -16.85
C PRO A 130 -16.49 -17.73 -17.68
N GLY A 131 -15.87 -16.82 -18.44
CA GLY A 131 -16.58 -15.79 -19.23
C GLY A 131 -17.17 -14.62 -18.41
N GLY A 132 -17.04 -14.63 -17.07
CA GLY A 132 -17.62 -13.64 -16.17
C GLY A 132 -16.82 -12.34 -16.00
N SER A 133 -15.65 -12.24 -16.62
CA SER A 133 -14.75 -11.08 -16.53
C SER A 133 -14.96 -10.11 -17.70
N ALA A 134 -15.17 -8.84 -17.38
CA ALA A 134 -15.27 -7.77 -18.37
C ALA A 134 -13.92 -7.07 -18.64
N TYR A 135 -12.89 -7.39 -17.85
CA TYR A 135 -11.55 -6.83 -17.97
C TYR A 135 -10.49 -7.95 -18.04
N ARG A 136 -9.28 -7.63 -18.48
CA ARG A 136 -8.19 -8.60 -18.64
C ARG A 136 -7.56 -9.06 -17.32
N GLY A 137 -7.67 -8.26 -16.25
CA GLY A 137 -7.04 -8.58 -14.97
C GLY A 137 -7.69 -7.90 -13.78
N SER A 138 -7.88 -6.58 -13.82
CA SER A 138 -8.55 -5.82 -12.76
C SER A 138 -9.65 -4.95 -13.35
N THR A 139 -10.58 -4.51 -12.51
CA THR A 139 -11.57 -3.47 -12.85
C THR A 139 -10.83 -2.12 -12.93
N GLU A 140 -10.09 -1.93 -14.02
CA GLU A 140 -9.08 -0.89 -14.20
C GLU A 140 -9.56 0.53 -13.82
N PRO A 141 -10.78 0.99 -14.17
CA PRO A 141 -11.23 2.32 -13.78
C PRO A 141 -11.36 2.50 -12.25
N LEU A 142 -11.85 1.47 -11.55
CA LEU A 142 -11.97 1.51 -10.09
C LEU A 142 -10.58 1.50 -9.42
N ILE A 143 -9.67 0.64 -9.89
CA ILE A 143 -8.33 0.55 -9.30
C ILE A 143 -7.54 1.85 -9.51
N ARG A 144 -7.58 2.42 -10.72
CA ARG A 144 -6.98 3.74 -10.98
C ARG A 144 -7.56 4.81 -10.07
N PHE A 145 -8.88 4.89 -9.96
CA PHE A 145 -9.55 5.84 -9.07
C PHE A 145 -9.04 5.72 -7.62
N LEU A 146 -8.90 4.51 -7.07
CA LEU A 146 -8.39 4.33 -5.69
C LEU A 146 -6.93 4.78 -5.55
N VAL A 147 -6.08 4.43 -6.52
CA VAL A 147 -4.66 4.82 -6.56
C VAL A 147 -4.50 6.34 -6.68
N ASP A 148 -5.26 6.98 -7.58
CA ASP A 148 -5.21 8.42 -7.82
C ASP A 148 -5.66 9.24 -6.60
N ASN A 149 -6.48 8.65 -5.72
CA ASN A 149 -6.88 9.27 -4.45
C ASN A 149 -6.00 8.83 -3.26
N GLY A 150 -4.84 8.20 -3.51
CA GLY A 150 -3.85 7.88 -2.49
C GLY A 150 -4.27 6.80 -1.48
N VAL A 151 -5.23 5.94 -1.86
CA VAL A 151 -5.76 4.89 -1.00
C VAL A 151 -4.96 3.60 -1.16
N GLY A 152 -4.45 3.05 -0.06
CA GLY A 152 -3.88 1.71 -0.04
C GLY A 152 -4.98 0.66 -0.23
N ILE A 153 -4.73 -0.35 -1.06
CA ILE A 153 -5.72 -1.39 -1.37
C ILE A 153 -5.32 -2.68 -0.65
N VAL A 154 -6.18 -3.15 0.25
CA VAL A 154 -6.06 -4.47 0.88
C VAL A 154 -7.04 -5.40 0.17
N GLN A 155 -6.52 -6.37 -0.60
CA GLN A 155 -7.38 -7.31 -1.32
C GLN A 155 -7.90 -8.38 -0.36
N MET A 156 -9.22 -8.39 -0.10
CA MET A 156 -9.85 -9.47 0.65
C MET A 156 -9.75 -10.79 -0.14
N PRO A 157 -9.64 -11.94 0.55
CA PRO A 157 -9.68 -13.23 -0.11
C PRO A 157 -11.01 -13.40 -0.86
N CYS A 158 -10.97 -14.02 -2.05
CA CYS A 158 -12.20 -14.46 -2.70
C CYS A 158 -12.75 -15.69 -1.97
N PRO A 159 -13.88 -15.59 -1.26
CA PRO A 159 -14.39 -16.70 -0.46
C PRO A 159 -14.72 -17.93 -1.33
N GLU A 160 -15.32 -17.69 -2.51
CA GLU A 160 -15.63 -18.73 -3.50
C GLU A 160 -14.35 -19.43 -4.00
N PHE A 161 -13.36 -18.68 -4.48
CA PHE A 161 -12.10 -19.27 -4.95
C PHE A 161 -11.40 -20.08 -3.85
N ARG A 162 -11.38 -19.59 -2.61
CA ARG A 162 -10.69 -20.26 -1.50
C ARG A 162 -11.35 -21.59 -1.10
N CYS A 163 -12.67 -21.69 -1.24
CA CYS A 163 -13.38 -22.95 -0.99
C CYS A 163 -13.40 -23.87 -2.21
N LEU A 164 -13.35 -23.32 -3.44
CA LEU A 164 -13.77 -24.05 -4.64
C LEU A 164 -12.66 -24.30 -5.66
N GLY A 165 -11.59 -23.51 -5.61
CA GLY A 165 -10.54 -23.49 -6.63
C GLY A 165 -10.89 -22.64 -7.85
N LEU A 166 -9.96 -22.57 -8.81
CA LEU A 166 -10.16 -21.88 -10.09
C LEU A 166 -10.97 -22.75 -11.06
N GLU A 167 -11.67 -22.11 -12.00
CA GLU A 167 -12.17 -22.71 -13.25
C GLU A 167 -12.95 -24.04 -13.08
N LYS A 168 -13.73 -24.18 -12.02
CA LYS A 168 -14.67 -25.31 -11.96
C LYS A 168 -15.82 -25.05 -12.93
N GLU A 169 -15.85 -25.79 -14.03
CA GLU A 169 -17.00 -25.91 -14.92
C GLU A 169 -18.24 -26.51 -14.22
N PHE A 170 -18.03 -27.15 -13.06
CA PHE A 170 -19.07 -27.75 -12.23
C PHE A 170 -19.30 -26.93 -10.97
N TYR A 171 -19.95 -25.78 -11.15
CA TYR A 171 -20.53 -25.00 -10.07
C TYR A 171 -21.78 -25.74 -9.52
N GLY A 172 -21.58 -26.80 -8.73
CA GLY A 172 -22.67 -27.54 -8.06
C GLY A 172 -23.31 -26.76 -6.90
N LEU A 173 -24.50 -27.16 -6.45
CA LEU A 173 -25.11 -26.62 -5.22
C LEU A 173 -24.18 -26.91 -4.03
N LEU A 174 -23.89 -25.88 -3.24
CA LEU A 174 -23.09 -26.01 -2.02
C LEU A 174 -23.96 -25.59 -0.84
N PRO A 175 -24.18 -26.47 0.15
CA PRO A 175 -24.96 -26.10 1.31
C PRO A 175 -24.41 -24.82 1.94
N GLU A 176 -25.29 -23.85 2.22
CA GLU A 176 -24.91 -22.58 2.83
C GLU A 176 -24.14 -22.79 4.13
N ASP A 177 -24.54 -23.76 4.95
CA ASP A 177 -23.89 -24.12 6.21
C ASP A 177 -22.42 -24.53 6.02
N GLU A 178 -22.12 -25.31 4.98
CA GLU A 178 -20.75 -25.74 4.67
C GLU A 178 -19.88 -24.55 4.22
N LEU A 179 -20.44 -23.67 3.39
CA LEU A 179 -19.77 -22.44 2.96
C LEU A 179 -19.51 -21.51 4.14
N ARG A 180 -20.49 -21.36 5.04
CA ARG A 180 -20.42 -20.44 6.19
C ARG A 180 -19.24 -20.78 7.10
N VAL A 181 -18.93 -22.06 7.33
CA VAL A 181 -17.76 -22.47 8.13
C VAL A 181 -16.44 -22.02 7.48
N GLY A 182 -16.29 -22.21 6.17
CA GLY A 182 -15.10 -21.77 5.44
C GLY A 182 -15.00 -20.24 5.38
N PHE A 183 -16.10 -19.57 5.09
CA PHE A 183 -16.18 -18.13 4.96
C PHE A 183 -15.96 -17.42 6.29
N ARG A 184 -16.41 -18.01 7.40
CA ARG A 184 -16.17 -17.51 8.75
C ARG A 184 -14.68 -17.40 9.06
N LYS A 185 -13.89 -18.43 8.73
CA LYS A 185 -12.43 -18.40 8.92
C LYS A 185 -11.77 -17.30 8.09
N LEU A 186 -12.21 -17.10 6.85
CA LEU A 186 -11.69 -16.03 6.00
C LEU A 186 -12.10 -14.64 6.51
N ALA A 187 -13.32 -14.53 7.04
CA ALA A 187 -13.84 -13.30 7.62
C ALA A 187 -13.10 -12.91 8.90
N GLU A 188 -12.73 -13.89 9.73
CA GLU A 188 -11.89 -13.69 10.91
C GLU A 188 -10.52 -13.12 10.53
N GLN A 189 -9.86 -13.68 9.50
CA GLN A 189 -8.59 -13.18 9.00
C GLN A 189 -8.67 -11.72 8.52
N VAL A 190 -9.73 -11.38 7.77
CA VAL A 190 -9.95 -10.00 7.31
C VAL A 190 -10.20 -9.07 8.51
N ALA A 191 -11.01 -9.50 9.48
CA ALA A 191 -11.30 -8.68 10.65
C ALA A 191 -10.07 -8.46 11.54
N GLU A 192 -9.19 -9.46 11.67
CA GLU A 192 -7.89 -9.34 12.35
C GLU A 192 -6.97 -8.35 11.66
N GLU A 193 -6.93 -8.34 10.32
CA GLU A 193 -6.14 -7.37 9.58
C GLU A 193 -6.70 -5.94 9.73
N ILE A 194 -8.02 -5.77 9.68
CA ILE A 194 -8.69 -4.48 9.96
C ILE A 194 -8.36 -3.98 11.37
N GLU A 195 -8.42 -4.87 12.37
CA GLU A 195 -8.06 -4.56 13.76
C GLU A 195 -6.60 -4.10 13.87
N ALA A 196 -5.68 -4.81 13.21
CA ALA A 196 -4.27 -4.46 13.20
C ALA A 196 -4.02 -3.06 12.62
N TYR A 197 -4.68 -2.70 11.52
CA TYR A 197 -4.62 -1.33 10.98
C TYR A 197 -5.20 -0.30 11.95
N SER A 198 -6.39 -0.58 12.51
CA SER A 198 -7.06 0.32 13.45
C SER A 198 -6.23 0.61 14.71
N ASN A 199 -5.40 -0.34 15.14
CA ASN A 199 -4.52 -0.22 16.30
C ASN A 199 -3.22 0.57 16.04
N HIS A 200 -2.91 0.95 14.79
CA HIS A 200 -1.62 1.58 14.41
C HIS A 200 -1.77 2.93 13.68
N ASP A 201 -2.81 3.69 14.02
CA ASP A 201 -3.12 5.00 13.42
C ASP A 201 -3.32 4.97 11.90
N TYR A 202 -3.86 3.88 11.37
CA TYR A 202 -4.35 3.83 9.99
C TYR A 202 -5.85 4.10 9.95
N GLU A 203 -6.26 4.85 8.94
CA GLU A 203 -7.67 5.02 8.60
C GLU A 203 -8.10 3.88 7.67
N VAL A 204 -8.91 2.96 8.19
CA VAL A 204 -9.63 2.00 7.35
C VAL A 204 -10.85 2.71 6.78
N VAL A 205 -10.74 3.24 5.56
CA VAL A 205 -11.77 4.08 4.92
C VAL A 205 -13.06 3.30 4.65
N GLY A 206 -12.96 1.98 4.57
CA GLY A 206 -14.09 1.07 4.51
C GLY A 206 -13.79 -0.27 3.89
N ILE A 207 -14.86 -1.00 3.58
CA ILE A 207 -14.85 -2.29 2.91
C ILE A 207 -15.74 -2.20 1.67
N LEU A 208 -15.19 -2.46 0.49
CA LEU A 208 -15.92 -2.44 -0.77
C LEU A 208 -16.26 -3.86 -1.23
N GLY A 209 -17.52 -4.26 -1.03
CA GLY A 209 -18.06 -5.52 -1.51
C GLY A 209 -18.54 -5.47 -2.96
N MET A 210 -18.68 -6.64 -3.59
CA MET A 210 -19.13 -6.76 -4.98
C MET A 210 -20.64 -7.00 -5.00
N ASN A 211 -21.42 -5.94 -5.18
CA ASN A 211 -22.85 -6.12 -5.39
C ASN A 211 -23.11 -6.65 -6.80
N PRO A 212 -24.06 -7.58 -6.97
CA PRO A 212 -24.84 -8.29 -5.94
C PRO A 212 -24.39 -9.76 -5.78
N SER A 213 -23.13 -9.99 -5.41
CA SER A 213 -22.57 -11.35 -5.27
C SER A 213 -23.25 -12.14 -4.13
N PRO A 214 -23.50 -13.46 -4.30
CA PRO A 214 -24.00 -14.35 -3.24
C PRO A 214 -23.10 -14.38 -2.01
N SER A 215 -21.80 -14.10 -2.18
CA SER A 215 -20.81 -14.12 -1.11
C SER A 215 -20.44 -12.71 -0.66
N CYS A 216 -20.11 -11.83 -1.61
CA CYS A 216 -19.53 -10.51 -1.34
C CYS A 216 -20.51 -9.33 -1.52
N GLY A 217 -21.80 -9.58 -1.73
CA GLY A 217 -22.83 -8.55 -1.76
C GLY A 217 -23.02 -7.91 -0.38
N VAL A 218 -23.22 -6.60 -0.33
CA VAL A 218 -23.33 -5.82 0.91
C VAL A 218 -24.78 -5.50 1.21
N GLU A 219 -25.43 -4.66 0.41
CA GLU A 219 -26.85 -4.31 0.56
C GLU A 219 -27.78 -5.07 -0.40
N VAL A 220 -27.23 -5.62 -1.50
CA VAL A 220 -27.97 -6.46 -2.43
C VAL A 220 -27.15 -7.72 -2.74
N THR A 221 -27.84 -8.86 -2.80
CA THR A 221 -27.25 -10.17 -3.13
C THR A 221 -28.09 -10.93 -4.17
N LYS A 222 -27.51 -11.98 -4.77
CA LYS A 222 -28.16 -12.89 -5.73
C LYS A 222 -27.87 -14.31 -5.29
N GLY A 223 -28.89 -15.02 -4.84
CA GLY A 223 -28.72 -16.38 -4.30
C GLY A 223 -27.95 -16.41 -2.97
N LYS A 224 -28.14 -17.49 -2.21
CA LYS A 224 -27.32 -17.88 -1.05
C LYS A 224 -27.16 -19.39 -1.09
N GLY A 225 -25.96 -19.91 -0.80
CA GLY A 225 -25.68 -21.34 -0.99
C GLY A 225 -25.77 -21.81 -2.45
N THR A 226 -25.84 -20.87 -3.41
CA THR A 226 -25.87 -21.18 -4.84
C THR A 226 -24.67 -20.58 -5.53
N MET A 227 -24.14 -21.32 -6.48
CA MET A 227 -23.02 -20.89 -7.28
C MET A 227 -23.43 -19.78 -8.26
N LEU A 228 -22.56 -18.79 -8.43
CA LEU A 228 -22.67 -17.81 -9.52
C LEU A 228 -22.84 -18.55 -10.86
N GLY A 229 -24.00 -18.38 -11.50
CA GLY A 229 -24.26 -18.85 -12.87
C GLY A 229 -25.06 -20.15 -13.02
N HIS A 230 -25.33 -20.91 -11.94
CA HIS A 230 -26.21 -22.09 -11.98
C HIS A 230 -27.52 -21.93 -11.21
N ASP A 231 -27.62 -20.89 -10.37
CA ASP A 231 -28.92 -20.47 -9.86
C ASP A 231 -29.79 -19.99 -11.01
N ARG A 232 -30.95 -20.64 -11.20
CA ARG A 232 -31.95 -20.20 -12.18
C ARG A 232 -32.60 -18.89 -11.74
N ASP A 233 -32.62 -18.63 -10.43
CA ASP A 233 -33.08 -17.38 -9.86
C ASP A 233 -31.93 -16.37 -9.81
N VAL A 234 -31.84 -15.55 -10.85
CA VAL A 234 -30.90 -14.42 -10.92
C VAL A 234 -31.47 -13.13 -10.31
N SER A 235 -32.61 -13.22 -9.60
CA SER A 235 -33.23 -12.06 -8.97
C SER A 235 -32.35 -11.49 -7.87
N GLU A 236 -32.35 -10.17 -7.81
CA GLU A 236 -31.67 -9.42 -6.76
C GLU A 236 -32.57 -9.34 -5.54
N LYS A 237 -32.00 -9.64 -4.37
CA LYS A 237 -32.69 -9.59 -3.08
C LYS A 237 -31.94 -8.61 -2.18
N GLU A 238 -32.70 -7.85 -1.41
CA GLU A 238 -32.13 -7.02 -0.35
C GLU A 238 -31.46 -7.93 0.70
N GLY A 239 -30.23 -7.61 1.06
CA GLY A 239 -29.44 -8.41 1.99
C GLY A 239 -27.97 -8.53 1.61
N SER A 240 -27.20 -9.14 2.51
CA SER A 240 -25.78 -9.39 2.34
C SER A 240 -25.52 -10.80 1.80
N GLY A 241 -24.39 -10.95 1.10
CA GLY A 241 -23.85 -12.26 0.79
C GLY A 241 -23.24 -12.94 2.02
N VAL A 242 -23.14 -14.27 1.99
CA VAL A 242 -22.79 -15.10 3.16
C VAL A 242 -21.45 -14.68 3.79
N PHE A 243 -20.44 -14.34 2.97
CA PHE A 243 -19.14 -13.90 3.50
C PHE A 243 -19.22 -12.52 4.18
N ILE A 244 -20.02 -11.59 3.64
CA ILE A 244 -20.23 -10.29 4.28
C ILE A 244 -21.01 -10.42 5.59
N GLU A 245 -21.94 -11.38 5.69
CA GLU A 245 -22.64 -11.69 6.94
C GLU A 245 -21.65 -12.16 8.03
N GLU A 246 -20.76 -13.10 7.69
CA GLU A 246 -19.70 -13.54 8.61
C GLU A 246 -18.77 -12.40 9.00
N LEU A 247 -18.35 -11.58 8.02
CA LEU A 247 -17.45 -10.46 8.27
C LEU A 247 -18.07 -9.42 9.20
N ARG A 248 -19.34 -9.06 8.99
CA ARG A 248 -20.06 -8.15 9.92
C ARG A 248 -20.08 -8.70 11.34
N GLN A 249 -20.29 -10.00 11.50
CA GLN A 249 -20.28 -10.64 12.81
C GLN A 249 -18.87 -10.64 13.44
N CYS A 250 -17.82 -10.92 12.67
CA CYS A 250 -16.43 -10.84 13.14
C CYS A 250 -16.04 -9.41 13.56
N LEU A 251 -16.46 -8.40 12.81
CA LEU A 251 -16.25 -6.99 13.15
C LEU A 251 -17.02 -6.60 14.41
N LYS A 252 -18.26 -7.08 14.58
CA LYS A 252 -19.05 -6.85 15.78
C LYS A 252 -18.38 -7.42 17.04
N GLU A 253 -17.89 -8.65 16.96
CA GLU A 253 -17.18 -9.29 18.07
C GLU A 253 -15.88 -8.57 18.47
N ARG A 254 -15.28 -7.82 17.54
CA ARG A 254 -14.06 -7.02 17.75
C ARG A 254 -14.35 -5.53 18.04
N ASN A 255 -15.61 -5.12 18.18
CA ASN A 255 -16.00 -3.71 18.33
C ASN A 255 -15.54 -2.80 17.17
N LEU A 256 -15.58 -3.31 15.95
CA LEU A 256 -15.18 -2.62 14.71
C LEU A 256 -16.38 -2.27 13.80
N THR A 257 -17.59 -2.18 14.36
CA THR A 257 -18.83 -1.93 13.59
C THR A 257 -18.89 -0.54 12.94
N GLN A 258 -18.03 0.39 13.37
CA GLN A 258 -17.90 1.72 12.79
C GLN A 258 -17.26 1.71 11.39
N ILE A 259 -16.55 0.64 11.01
CA ILE A 259 -15.95 0.53 9.68
C ILE A 259 -17.07 0.37 8.66
N PRO A 260 -17.20 1.29 7.68
CA PRO A 260 -18.32 1.26 6.76
C PRO A 260 -18.13 0.18 5.68
N LEU A 261 -19.21 -0.51 5.33
CA LEU A 261 -19.27 -1.47 4.23
C LEU A 261 -20.12 -0.89 3.11
N PHE A 262 -19.58 -0.86 1.90
CA PHE A 262 -20.27 -0.35 0.71
C PHE A 262 -20.31 -1.43 -0.38
N GLY A 263 -21.48 -1.65 -0.95
CA GLY A 263 -21.60 -2.46 -2.14
C GLY A 263 -21.30 -1.64 -3.38
N PHE A 264 -20.53 -2.23 -4.31
CA PHE A 264 -20.30 -1.64 -5.61
C PHE A 264 -20.55 -2.67 -6.69
N ARG A 265 -21.26 -2.25 -7.74
CA ARG A 265 -21.47 -3.09 -8.91
C ARG A 265 -20.23 -3.06 -9.78
N ARG A 266 -19.94 -4.18 -10.43
CA ARG A 266 -18.90 -4.21 -11.47
C ARG A 266 -19.13 -3.09 -12.50
N LEU A 267 -18.03 -2.50 -12.97
CA LEU A 267 -18.05 -1.62 -14.12
C LEU A 267 -17.98 -2.48 -15.39
N LEU A 268 -18.58 -2.02 -16.48
CA LEU A 268 -18.46 -2.65 -17.79
C LEU A 268 -17.73 -1.73 -18.78
N PRO A 269 -16.90 -2.26 -19.69
CA PRO A 269 -16.34 -1.47 -20.78
C PRO A 269 -17.45 -0.79 -21.59
N GLY A 270 -17.31 0.52 -21.81
CA GLY A 270 -18.30 1.32 -22.55
C GLY A 270 -19.56 1.70 -21.75
N GLU A 271 -19.65 1.34 -20.45
CA GLU A 271 -20.73 1.80 -19.59
C GLU A 271 -20.72 3.33 -19.46
N SER A 272 -21.88 3.97 -19.59
CA SER A 272 -22.02 5.41 -19.37
C SER A 272 -22.10 5.75 -17.88
N GLY A 273 -21.59 6.93 -17.51
CA GLY A 273 -21.70 7.42 -16.12
C GLY A 273 -20.74 6.77 -15.11
N VAL A 274 -19.69 6.08 -15.56
CA VAL A 274 -18.63 5.52 -14.70
C VAL A 274 -18.04 6.58 -13.77
N ASP A 275 -17.71 7.77 -14.30
CA ASP A 275 -17.14 8.87 -13.51
C ASP A 275 -18.07 9.32 -12.38
N LYS A 276 -19.38 9.39 -12.65
CA LYS A 276 -20.38 9.75 -11.63
C LYS A 276 -20.46 8.70 -10.53
N ARG A 277 -20.36 7.41 -10.89
CA ARG A 277 -20.35 6.30 -9.92
C ARG A 277 -19.10 6.34 -9.05
N LEU A 278 -17.93 6.59 -9.64
CA LEU A 278 -16.66 6.73 -8.92
C LEU A 278 -16.65 7.98 -8.03
N ALA A 279 -17.18 9.12 -8.49
CA ALA A 279 -17.38 10.31 -7.66
C ALA A 279 -18.31 10.06 -6.47
N GLY A 280 -19.30 9.17 -6.62
CA GLY A 280 -20.13 8.69 -5.51
C GLY A 280 -19.31 7.99 -4.43
N LEU A 281 -18.38 7.11 -4.82
CA LEU A 281 -17.45 6.46 -3.89
C LEU A 281 -16.56 7.47 -3.18
N LYS A 282 -16.07 8.49 -3.88
CA LYS A 282 -15.26 9.57 -3.29
C LYS A 282 -15.95 10.18 -2.07
N LYS A 283 -17.23 10.53 -2.23
CA LYS A 283 -18.06 11.08 -1.14
C LYS A 283 -18.28 10.08 0.00
N GLN A 284 -18.52 8.81 -0.33
CA GLN A 284 -18.79 7.76 0.67
C GLN A 284 -17.57 7.45 1.53
N PHE A 285 -16.38 7.46 0.93
CA PHE A 285 -15.12 7.15 1.60
C PHE A 285 -14.39 8.37 2.17
N GLY A 286 -14.91 9.59 1.98
CA GLY A 286 -14.22 10.82 2.36
C GLY A 286 -12.85 10.94 1.67
N LEU A 287 -12.78 10.56 0.38
CA LEU A 287 -11.58 10.69 -0.45
C LEU A 287 -11.50 12.07 -1.12
#